data_AF-A0A356V616-F1
#
_entry.id   AF-A0A356V616-F1
#
_cell.length_a   1.000
_cell.length_b   1.000
_cell.length_c   1.000
_cell.angle_alpha   90.00
_cell.angle_beta   90.00
_cell.angle_gamma   90.00
#
_symmetry.space_group_name_H-M   'P 1'
#
loop_
_entity.id
_entity.type
_entity.pdbx_description
1 polymer ?
#
loop_
_entity_poly.entity_id
_entity_poly.type
_entity_poly.pdbx_seq_one_letter_code
_entity_poly.pdbx_strand_id
1 'polypeptide(L)'
;MHDYRSHTCAELNKSNVGDTVRLSGWVHRVRDHGGLLFIDLRDHYGITQVMADPDSPVFAEIEEVRSESNIRIDGNVMARR
;
A
#
# COMPACT_ATOMS: atom_id res chain seq x y z
N MET A 1 2.21 5.74 -18.20
CA MET A 1 1.98 5.66 -16.74
C MET A 1 3.25 6.16 -16.07
N HIS A 2 3.16 7.07 -15.10
CA HIS A 2 4.36 7.64 -14.48
C HIS A 2 5.11 6.57 -13.66
N ASP A 3 6.44 6.62 -13.67
CA ASP A 3 7.29 5.53 -13.16
C ASP A 3 7.04 5.22 -11.68
N TYR A 4 6.65 6.22 -10.90
CA TYR A 4 6.48 6.09 -9.46
C TYR A 4 5.03 6.13 -8.99
N ARG A 5 4.06 6.49 -9.83
CA ARG A 5 2.72 6.81 -9.33
C ARG A 5 1.65 6.75 -10.42
N SER A 6 0.51 6.13 -10.15
CA SER A 6 -0.71 6.34 -10.95
C SER A 6 -1.77 7.14 -10.22
N HIS A 7 -1.80 7.08 -8.89
CA HIS A 7 -2.71 7.84 -8.04
C HIS A 7 -1.96 8.34 -6.80
N THR A 8 -2.49 9.37 -6.17
CA THR A 8 -2.03 9.86 -4.87
C THR A 8 -2.62 9.03 -3.72
N CYS A 9 -2.01 9.10 -2.53
CA CYS A 9 -2.65 8.50 -1.36
C CYS A 9 -3.95 9.26 -1.04
N ALA A 10 -4.97 8.55 -0.54
CA ALA A 10 -6.33 9.05 -0.31
C ALA A 10 -7.15 9.44 -1.57
N GLU A 11 -6.64 9.22 -2.80
CA GLU A 11 -7.41 9.45 -4.04
C GLU A 11 -8.32 8.27 -4.43
N LEU A 12 -7.89 7.05 -4.11
CA LEU A 12 -8.61 5.82 -4.46
C LEU A 12 -9.98 5.77 -3.80
N ASN A 13 -10.99 5.41 -4.59
CA ASN A 13 -12.35 5.28 -4.13
C ASN A 13 -13.01 3.98 -4.65
N LYS A 14 -14.31 3.80 -4.36
CA LYS A 14 -15.05 2.56 -4.71
C LYS A 14 -15.06 2.26 -6.21
N SER A 15 -14.96 3.26 -7.08
CA SER A 15 -14.92 3.04 -8.53
C SER A 15 -13.62 2.39 -9.00
N ASN A 16 -12.56 2.42 -8.18
CA ASN A 16 -11.26 1.85 -8.54
C ASN A 16 -11.12 0.37 -8.18
N VAL A 17 -12.13 -0.25 -7.56
CA VAL A 17 -12.03 -1.67 -7.16
C VAL A 17 -11.78 -2.55 -8.38
N GLY A 18 -10.72 -3.35 -8.33
CA GLY A 18 -10.26 -4.19 -9.44
C GLY A 18 -9.14 -3.57 -10.29
N ASP A 19 -8.87 -2.27 -10.15
CA ASP A 19 -7.79 -1.60 -10.87
C ASP A 19 -6.42 -2.03 -10.32
N THR A 20 -5.44 -2.22 -11.21
CA THR A 20 -4.02 -2.27 -10.85
C THR A 20 -3.47 -0.85 -10.76
N VAL A 21 -2.96 -0.49 -9.59
CA VAL A 21 -2.48 0.88 -9.29
C VAL A 21 -1.06 0.86 -8.77
N ARG A 22 -0.43 2.04 -8.85
CA ARG A 22 0.91 2.31 -8.32
C ARG A 22 0.86 3.48 -7.37
N LEU A 23 1.29 3.27 -6.14
CA LEU A 23 1.43 4.30 -5.12
C LEU A 23 2.88 4.38 -4.67
N SER A 24 3.34 5.59 -4.35
CA SER A 24 4.63 5.80 -3.69
C SER A 24 4.47 6.78 -2.54
N GLY A 25 5.11 6.49 -1.41
CA GLY A 25 4.97 7.30 -0.20
C GLY A 25 5.89 6.82 0.92
N TRP A 26 5.68 7.39 2.09
CA TRP A 26 6.37 7.05 3.33
C TRP A 26 5.50 6.13 4.17
N VAL A 27 6.11 5.11 4.75
CA VAL A 27 5.46 4.19 5.67
C VAL A 27 5.15 4.93 6.96
N HIS A 28 3.88 5.26 7.20
CA HIS A 28 3.48 5.91 8.45
C HIS A 28 3.54 4.94 9.63
N ARG A 29 3.09 3.70 9.42
CA ARG A 29 3.23 2.57 10.35
C ARG A 29 2.98 1.25 9.64
N VAL A 30 3.55 0.18 10.20
CA VAL A 30 3.25 -1.22 9.85
C VAL A 30 2.49 -1.85 11.01
N ARG A 31 1.42 -2.60 10.72
CA ARG A 31 0.58 -3.27 11.70
C ARG A 31 0.44 -4.75 11.33
N ASP A 32 0.95 -5.62 12.19
CA ASP A 32 0.83 -7.08 12.04
C ASP A 32 -0.38 -7.59 12.83
N HIS A 33 -1.23 -8.38 12.17
CA HIS A 33 -2.40 -9.04 12.76
C HIS A 33 -2.30 -10.57 12.68
N GLY A 34 -1.11 -11.13 12.94
CA GLY A 34 -0.89 -12.57 12.98
C GLY A 34 -0.73 -13.17 11.59
N GLY A 35 0.13 -12.56 10.77
CA GLY A 35 0.41 -13.00 9.40
C GLY A 35 -0.32 -12.19 8.33
N LEU A 36 -1.15 -11.21 8.71
CA LEU A 36 -1.70 -10.22 7.79
C LEU A 36 -1.08 -8.87 8.09
N LEU A 37 -0.29 -8.36 7.14
CA LEU A 37 0.42 -7.10 7.29
C LEU A 37 -0.39 -5.97 6.68
N PHE A 38 -0.54 -4.89 7.45
CA PHE A 38 -1.10 -3.64 6.97
C PHE A 38 -0.06 -2.53 7.06
N ILE A 39 0.14 -1.83 5.95
CA ILE A 39 0.94 -0.60 5.90
C ILE A 39 -0.01 0.58 5.71
N ASP A 40 0.12 1.58 6.58
CA ASP A 40 -0.48 2.88 6.31
C ASP A 40 0.54 3.69 5.50
N LEU A 41 0.33 3.78 4.18
CA LEU A 41 1.22 4.51 3.27
C LEU A 41 0.77 5.97 3.18
N ARG A 42 1.68 6.91 3.48
CA ARG A 42 1.42 8.34 3.52
C ARG A 42 2.13 9.06 2.39
N ASP A 43 1.43 9.99 1.75
CA ASP A 43 2.05 11.04 0.95
C ASP A 43 1.51 12.42 1.34
N HIS A 44 1.74 13.44 0.51
CA HIS A 44 1.26 14.80 0.77
C HIS A 44 -0.28 14.90 0.87
N TYR A 45 -1.00 14.02 0.18
CA TYR A 45 -2.45 14.10 -0.01
C TYR A 45 -3.23 13.29 1.03
N GLY A 46 -2.60 12.31 1.67
CA GLY A 46 -3.21 11.57 2.77
C GLY A 46 -2.60 10.20 3.01
N ILE A 47 -3.41 9.29 3.52
CA ILE A 47 -3.03 7.91 3.86
C ILE A 47 -3.87 6.92 3.04
N THR A 48 -3.22 5.93 2.45
CA THR A 48 -3.85 4.75 1.86
C THR A 48 -3.37 3.50 2.59
N GLN A 49 -4.29 2.61 2.96
CA GLN A 49 -3.94 1.31 3.53
C GLN A 49 -3.50 0.36 2.41
N VAL A 50 -2.32 -0.22 2.57
CA VAL A 50 -1.83 -1.35 1.78
C VAL A 50 -1.90 -2.60 2.67
N MET A 51 -2.25 -3.75 2.08
CA MET A 51 -2.36 -5.03 2.77
C MET A 51 -1.51 -6.05 2.02
N ALA A 52 -0.82 -6.92 2.77
CA ALA A 52 -0.17 -8.11 2.25
C ALA A 52 -0.51 -9.31 3.13
N ASP A 53 -1.06 -10.35 2.52
CA ASP A 53 -1.26 -11.68 3.12
C ASP A 53 0.00 -12.55 2.91
N PRO A 54 0.13 -13.69 3.62
CA PRO A 54 1.32 -14.55 3.54
C PRO A 54 1.60 -15.13 2.16
N ASP A 55 0.59 -15.21 1.29
CA ASP A 55 0.72 -15.74 -0.07
C ASP A 55 1.23 -14.67 -1.05
N SER A 56 1.31 -13.41 -0.61
CA SER A 56 1.89 -12.32 -1.40
C SER A 56 3.37 -12.58 -1.69
N PRO A 57 3.83 -12.47 -2.95
CA PRO A 57 5.23 -12.70 -3.31
C PRO A 57 6.20 -11.71 -2.65
N VAL A 58 5.70 -10.59 -2.13
CA VAL A 58 6.47 -9.53 -1.48
C VAL A 58 6.29 -9.51 0.04
N PHE A 59 5.67 -10.54 0.64
CA PHE A 59 5.39 -10.56 2.08
C PHE A 59 6.66 -10.39 2.92
N ALA A 60 7.71 -11.18 2.63
CA ALA A 60 8.99 -11.10 3.32
C ALA A 60 9.69 -9.73 3.16
N GLU A 61 9.54 -9.08 1.99
CA GLU A 61 10.07 -7.73 1.79
C GLU A 61 9.33 -6.70 2.67
N ILE A 62 8.01 -6.86 2.82
CA ILE A 62 7.18 -6.00 3.66
C ILE A 62 7.49 -6.15 5.16
N GLU A 63 7.87 -7.34 5.63
CA GLU A 63 8.29 -7.57 7.03
C GLU A 63 9.53 -6.75 7.43
N GLU A 64 10.40 -6.46 6.47
CA GLU A 64 11.61 -5.67 6.68
C GLU A 64 11.37 -4.16 6.61
N VAL A 65 10.22 -3.72 6.09
CA VAL A 65 9.87 -2.30 5.98
C VAL A 65 9.73 -1.67 7.37
N ARG A 66 10.30 -0.49 7.54
CA ARG A 66 10.27 0.26 8.80
C ARG A 66 9.47 1.56 8.65
N SER A 67 9.13 2.16 9.78
CA SER A 67 8.48 3.48 9.77
C SER A 67 9.38 4.49 9.06
N GLU A 68 8.75 5.37 8.28
CA GLU A 68 9.36 6.39 7.44
C GLU A 68 10.25 5.87 6.28
N SER A 69 10.26 4.56 6.01
CA SER A 69 10.78 4.03 4.74
C SER A 69 9.99 4.61 3.57
N ASN A 70 10.70 5.07 2.53
CA ASN A 70 10.09 5.46 1.26
C ASN A 70 9.96 4.23 0.37
N ILE A 71 8.73 3.90 -0.02
CA ILE A 71 8.44 2.70 -0.80
C ILE A 71 7.51 3.02 -1.97
N ARG A 72 7.60 2.20 -3.01
CA ARG A 72 6.64 2.11 -4.11
C ARG A 72 5.92 0.77 -4.02
N ILE A 73 4.61 0.79 -4.18
CA ILE A 73 3.76 -0.39 -4.23
C ILE A 73 3.02 -0.42 -5.57
N ASP A 74 3.10 -1.56 -6.25
CA ASP A 74 2.18 -1.94 -7.32
C ASP A 74 1.22 -2.99 -6.74
N GLY A 75 -0.08 -2.78 -6.89
CA GLY A 75 -1.07 -3.67 -6.30
C GLY A 75 -2.46 -3.45 -6.87
N ASN A 76 -3.37 -4.37 -6.51
CA ASN A 76 -4.76 -4.31 -6.94
C ASN A 76 -5.62 -3.66 -5.87
N VAL A 77 -6.51 -2.76 -6.27
CA VAL A 77 -7.44 -2.11 -5.36
C VAL A 77 -8.53 -3.10 -4.96
N MET A 78 -8.68 -3.32 -3.65
CA MET A 78 -9.69 -4.20 -3.08
C MET A 78 -10.71 -3.40 -2.26
N ALA A 79 -11.97 -3.81 -2.29
CA ALA A 79 -12.98 -3.25 -1.40
C ALA A 79 -12.66 -3.65 0.06
N ARG A 80 -12.58 -2.64 0.93
CA ARG A 80 -12.49 -2.86 2.39
C ARG A 80 -13.84 -3.40 2.87
N ARG A 81 -13.85 -4.58 3.49
CA ARG A 81 -15.03 -5.13 4.14
C ARG A 81 -15.21 -4.52 5.53
#